data_AF-A0A7S3FHN3-F1
#
_entry.id   AF-A0A7S3FHN3-F1
#
_cell.length_a   1.000
_cell.length_b   1.000
_cell.length_c   1.000
_cell.angle_alpha   90.00
_cell.angle_beta   90.00
_cell.angle_gamma   90.00
#
_symmetry.space_group_name_H-M   'P 1'
#
loop_
_entity.id
_entity.type
_entity.pdbx_description
1 polymer ?
#
loop_
_entity_poly.entity_id
_entity_poly.type
_entity_poly.pdbx_seq_one_letter_code
_entity_poly.pdbx_strand_id
1 'polypeptide(L)'
;GGGGEGEPVDADGWLEGLEDDVRVVEVDWRQRLTAEMFRVLRMKGTEEIHSGEYNDHFEPGAYACSGCGQLLYSSQHKFRTGHGWPAFFDSYAGALERHGKGKVEVTCSGCGGHIGHVFRSSRYPKPTNERHCSNSISLRFVPAEEHPRKSTDAVGDVDLAAAG
;
A
#
# COMPACT_ATOMS: atom_id res chain seq x y z
N GLY A 1 16.31 2.73 -27.88
CA GLY A 1 17.18 2.66 -26.69
C GLY A 1 16.56 1.65 -25.77
N GLY A 2 17.20 0.48 -25.65
CA GLY A 2 16.70 -0.61 -24.79
C GLY A 2 16.70 -0.15 -23.34
N GLY A 3 15.56 -0.30 -22.67
CA GLY A 3 15.47 -0.11 -21.23
C GLY A 3 16.39 -1.13 -20.58
N GLY A 4 17.38 -0.65 -19.82
CA GLY A 4 18.17 -1.50 -18.96
C GLY A 4 17.23 -2.10 -17.93
N GLU A 5 17.01 -3.39 -18.03
CA GLU A 5 16.60 -4.23 -16.91
C GLU A 5 17.66 -4.01 -15.84
N GLY A 6 17.36 -3.18 -14.83
CA GLY A 6 18.30 -2.91 -13.75
C GLY A 6 18.68 -4.22 -13.10
N GLU A 7 19.99 -4.46 -12.95
CA GLU A 7 20.51 -5.60 -12.21
C GLU A 7 19.72 -5.82 -10.91
N PRO A 8 19.45 -7.07 -10.52
CA PRO A 8 18.85 -7.36 -9.22
C PRO A 8 19.65 -6.63 -8.17
N VAL A 9 19.00 -5.71 -7.44
CA VAL A 9 19.68 -4.93 -6.42
C VAL A 9 20.21 -5.94 -5.40
N ASP A 10 21.53 -6.05 -5.30
CA ASP A 10 22.19 -6.95 -4.37
C ASP A 10 21.80 -6.53 -2.94
N ALA A 11 20.90 -7.31 -2.34
CA ALA A 11 20.38 -7.01 -1.02
C ALA A 11 21.48 -7.12 0.04
N ASP A 12 22.45 -8.02 -0.16
CA ASP A 12 23.53 -8.23 0.80
C ASP A 12 24.50 -7.05 0.72
N GLY A 13 24.92 -6.66 -0.50
CA GLY A 13 25.72 -5.45 -0.71
C GLY A 13 25.03 -4.17 -0.24
N TRP A 14 23.70 -4.05 -0.38
CA TRP A 14 22.94 -2.92 0.16
C TRP A 14 22.98 -2.88 1.69
N LEU A 15 22.78 -4.04 2.34
CA LEU A 15 22.83 -4.15 3.80
C LEU A 15 24.21 -3.79 4.35
N GLU A 16 25.29 -4.23 3.68
CA GLU A 16 26.67 -3.91 4.09
C GLU A 16 26.97 -2.41 4.07
N GLY A 17 26.29 -1.64 3.21
CA GLY A 17 26.45 -0.20 3.10
C GLY A 17 25.68 0.65 4.13
N LEU A 18 24.88 0.03 5.00
CA LEU A 18 24.09 0.74 6.02
C LEU A 18 24.86 0.96 7.32
N GLU A 19 24.49 2.01 8.05
CA GLU A 19 24.89 2.21 9.45
C GLU A 19 24.42 1.02 10.31
N ASP A 20 25.19 0.67 11.36
CA ASP A 20 25.00 -0.59 12.09
C ASP A 20 23.60 -0.73 12.72
N ASP A 21 23.05 0.34 13.29
CA ASP A 21 21.73 0.37 13.90
C ASP A 21 20.61 0.20 12.87
N VAL A 22 20.76 0.84 11.70
CA VAL A 22 19.85 0.67 10.56
C VAL A 22 19.96 -0.76 10.01
N ARG A 23 21.18 -1.25 9.80
CA ARG A 23 21.44 -2.59 9.24
C ARG A 23 20.79 -3.70 10.05
N VAL A 24 20.87 -3.65 11.38
CA VAL A 24 20.26 -4.65 12.27
C VAL A 24 18.75 -4.72 12.04
N VAL A 25 18.08 -3.57 11.90
CA VAL A 25 16.64 -3.51 11.62
C VAL A 25 16.32 -4.07 10.23
N GLU A 26 17.11 -3.74 9.22
CA GLU A 26 16.88 -4.22 7.86
C GLU A 26 17.14 -5.72 7.69
N VAL A 27 18.12 -6.28 8.41
CA VAL A 27 18.36 -7.73 8.44
C VAL A 27 17.15 -8.50 8.99
N ASP A 28 16.50 -7.99 10.03
CA ASP A 28 15.27 -8.59 10.58
C ASP A 28 14.12 -8.55 9.54
N TRP A 29 13.96 -7.45 8.81
CA TRP A 29 13.00 -7.37 7.71
C TRP A 29 13.34 -8.32 6.56
N ARG A 30 14.62 -8.47 6.21
CA ARG A 30 15.09 -9.39 5.15
C ARG A 30 14.70 -10.84 5.43
N GLN A 31 14.65 -11.24 6.70
CA GLN A 31 14.25 -12.59 7.10
C GLN A 31 12.73 -12.82 7.05
N ARG A 32 11.92 -11.76 7.19
CA ARG A 32 10.45 -11.83 7.24
C ARG A 32 9.79 -11.66 5.87
N LEU A 33 10.45 -10.97 4.96
CA LEU A 33 9.91 -10.59 3.66
C LEU A 33 10.45 -11.50 2.54
N THR A 34 9.66 -11.68 1.49
CA THR A 34 10.20 -12.23 0.24
C THR A 34 11.25 -11.29 -0.35
N ALA A 35 12.12 -11.80 -1.22
CA ALA A 35 13.17 -10.97 -1.82
C ALA A 35 12.61 -9.73 -2.53
N GLU A 36 11.49 -9.88 -3.22
CA GLU A 36 10.84 -8.80 -3.94
C GLU A 36 10.10 -7.82 -3.00
N MET A 37 9.43 -8.32 -1.96
CA MET A 37 8.87 -7.46 -0.92
C MET A 37 9.96 -6.64 -0.22
N PHE A 38 11.11 -7.23 0.07
CA PHE A 38 12.24 -6.52 0.66
C PHE A 38 12.78 -5.44 -0.28
N ARG A 39 12.99 -5.78 -1.56
CA ARG A 39 13.43 -4.84 -2.61
C ARG A 39 12.52 -3.63 -2.68
N VAL A 40 11.20 -3.84 -2.71
CA VAL A 40 10.23 -2.75 -2.83
C VAL A 40 10.05 -2.01 -1.50
N LEU A 41 9.68 -2.68 -0.42
CA LEU A 41 9.35 -2.05 0.87
C LEU A 41 10.55 -1.43 1.57
N ARG A 42 11.73 -2.04 1.51
CA ARG A 42 12.90 -1.62 2.32
C ARG A 42 13.92 -0.87 1.48
N MET A 43 14.25 -1.41 0.32
CA MET A 43 15.24 -0.81 -0.59
C MET A 43 14.63 0.23 -1.53
N LYS A 44 13.35 0.60 -1.34
CA LYS A 44 12.60 1.61 -2.11
C LYS A 44 12.55 1.33 -3.61
N GLY A 45 12.52 0.04 -3.97
CA GLY A 45 12.30 -0.42 -5.34
C GLY A 45 10.90 -0.06 -5.86
N THR A 46 10.73 -0.14 -7.17
CA THR A 46 9.44 -0.01 -7.85
C THR A 46 9.14 -1.29 -8.61
N GLU A 47 7.90 -1.77 -8.54
CA GLU A 47 7.44 -2.92 -9.32
C GLU A 47 7.39 -2.59 -10.81
N GLU A 48 7.56 -3.60 -11.65
CA GLU A 48 7.48 -3.42 -13.10
C GLU A 48 6.07 -2.97 -13.50
N ILE A 49 5.99 -2.07 -14.47
CA ILE A 49 4.72 -1.55 -14.97
C ILE A 49 3.81 -2.68 -15.46
N HIS A 50 2.52 -2.64 -15.10
CA HIS A 50 1.50 -3.63 -15.45
C HIS A 50 1.69 -5.05 -14.87
N SER A 51 2.73 -5.30 -14.06
CA SER A 51 2.98 -6.63 -13.46
C SER A 51 2.20 -6.88 -12.16
N GLY A 52 1.79 -5.80 -11.48
CA GLY A 52 1.22 -5.88 -10.13
C GLY A 52 -0.19 -6.48 -10.04
N GLU A 53 -0.38 -7.36 -9.07
CA GLU A 53 -1.65 -8.08 -8.77
C GLU A 53 -2.85 -7.14 -8.60
N TYR A 54 -2.64 -5.98 -7.99
CA TYR A 54 -3.74 -5.08 -7.59
C TYR A 54 -3.99 -3.95 -8.58
N ASN A 55 -3.44 -4.02 -9.78
CA ASN A 55 -3.65 -3.04 -10.84
C ASN A 55 -5.13 -2.88 -11.17
N ASP A 56 -5.76 -3.97 -11.59
CA ASP A 56 -7.17 -4.02 -12.00
C ASP A 56 -8.08 -4.74 -11.00
N HIS A 57 -7.65 -4.82 -9.74
CA HIS A 57 -8.42 -5.42 -8.66
C HIS A 57 -9.35 -4.38 -8.00
N PHE A 58 -10.67 -4.51 -8.11
CA PHE A 58 -11.63 -3.52 -7.56
C PHE A 58 -12.63 -4.12 -6.55
N GLU A 59 -12.34 -5.30 -6.00
CA GLU A 59 -13.24 -5.95 -5.05
C GLU A 59 -13.43 -5.14 -3.75
N PRO A 60 -14.60 -5.24 -3.09
CA PRO A 60 -14.87 -4.57 -1.83
C PRO A 60 -13.94 -5.06 -0.69
N GLY A 61 -13.20 -4.14 -0.07
CA GLY A 61 -12.29 -4.47 1.03
C GLY A 61 -11.30 -3.35 1.33
N ALA A 62 -10.16 -3.73 1.88
CA ALA A 62 -9.07 -2.82 2.19
C ALA A 62 -7.73 -3.36 1.71
N TYR A 63 -6.75 -2.47 1.56
CA TYR A 63 -5.37 -2.80 1.24
C TYR A 63 -4.49 -2.48 2.43
N ALA A 64 -3.90 -3.52 3.01
CA ALA A 64 -2.97 -3.45 4.12
C ALA A 64 -1.52 -3.37 3.61
N CYS A 65 -0.61 -2.89 4.45
CA CYS A 65 0.83 -3.02 4.22
C CYS A 65 1.20 -4.51 4.21
N SER A 66 1.87 -4.97 3.15
CA SER A 66 2.33 -6.36 3.06
C SER A 66 3.43 -6.69 4.08
N GLY A 67 4.15 -5.69 4.58
CA GLY A 67 5.18 -5.86 5.60
C GLY A 67 4.65 -6.01 7.04
N CYS A 68 3.79 -5.09 7.50
CA CYS A 68 3.34 -5.06 8.90
C CYS A 68 1.84 -5.30 9.11
N GLY A 69 1.04 -5.38 8.03
CA GLY A 69 -0.39 -5.61 8.11
C GLY A 69 -1.26 -4.39 8.44
N GLN A 70 -0.67 -3.20 8.65
CA GLN A 70 -1.44 -1.97 8.88
C GLN A 70 -2.33 -1.62 7.68
N LEU A 71 -3.60 -1.27 7.92
CA LEU A 71 -4.52 -0.84 6.86
C LEU A 71 -4.06 0.51 6.26
N LEU A 72 -3.92 0.56 4.93
CA LEU A 72 -3.42 1.74 4.21
C LEU A 72 -4.52 2.41 3.37
N TYR A 73 -5.25 1.62 2.60
CA TYR A 73 -6.26 2.14 1.66
C TYR A 73 -7.58 1.38 1.77
N SER A 74 -8.68 2.10 1.60
CA SER A 74 -10.01 1.51 1.34
C SER A 74 -10.16 1.24 -0.16
N SER A 75 -10.83 0.16 -0.55
CA SER A 75 -11.16 -0.06 -1.97
C SER A 75 -12.06 1.03 -2.55
N GLN A 76 -12.83 1.73 -1.71
CA GLN A 76 -13.63 2.91 -2.10
C GLN A 76 -12.76 4.08 -2.58
N HIS A 77 -11.49 4.13 -2.18
CA HIS A 77 -10.56 5.16 -2.63
C HIS A 77 -9.83 4.77 -3.91
N LYS A 78 -9.98 3.53 -4.40
CA LYS A 78 -9.29 3.03 -5.58
C LYS A 78 -9.94 3.54 -6.86
N PHE A 79 -9.14 3.90 -7.84
CA PHE A 79 -9.64 4.32 -9.15
C PHE A 79 -8.72 3.87 -10.29
N ARG A 80 -9.28 3.71 -11.49
CA ARG A 80 -8.53 3.26 -12.67
C ARG A 80 -7.75 4.42 -13.28
N THR A 81 -6.48 4.19 -13.60
CA THR A 81 -5.65 5.24 -14.21
C THR A 81 -4.90 4.81 -15.47
N GLY A 82 -4.78 3.51 -15.78
CA GLY A 82 -4.11 3.02 -16.99
C GLY A 82 -2.58 3.16 -16.99
N HIS A 83 -1.97 3.64 -15.90
CA HIS A 83 -0.51 3.85 -15.82
C HIS A 83 0.27 2.62 -15.36
N GLY A 84 -0.42 1.49 -15.08
CA GLY A 84 0.23 0.21 -14.75
C GLY A 84 0.58 -0.04 -13.29
N TRP A 85 0.09 0.79 -12.37
CA TRP A 85 0.16 0.59 -10.91
C TRP A 85 -1.21 0.83 -10.25
N PRO A 86 -1.50 0.18 -9.10
CA PRO A 86 -2.64 0.53 -8.26
C PRO A 86 -2.67 2.03 -7.95
N ALA A 87 -3.85 2.64 -8.11
CA ALA A 87 -4.07 4.04 -7.83
C ALA A 87 -5.20 4.27 -6.83
N PHE A 88 -4.93 5.08 -5.82
CA PHE A 88 -5.91 5.52 -4.81
C PHE A 88 -5.92 7.04 -4.72
N PHE A 89 -7.05 7.65 -4.40
CA PHE A 89 -7.12 9.11 -4.21
C PHE A 89 -6.99 9.54 -2.75
N ASP A 90 -7.14 8.62 -1.80
CA ASP A 90 -7.01 8.89 -0.36
C ASP A 90 -6.64 7.61 0.41
N SER A 91 -6.07 7.76 1.61
CA SER A 91 -5.65 6.69 2.52
C SER A 91 -6.42 6.75 3.85
N TYR A 92 -6.33 5.70 4.67
CA TYR A 92 -6.76 5.81 6.06
C TYR A 92 -5.95 6.91 6.79
N ALA A 93 -6.62 7.66 7.65
CA ALA A 93 -6.01 8.77 8.37
C ALA A 93 -4.80 8.29 9.20
N GLY A 94 -3.65 8.93 9.03
CA GLY A 94 -2.41 8.58 9.74
C GLY A 94 -1.72 7.30 9.26
N ALA A 95 -2.23 6.62 8.23
CA ALA A 95 -1.67 5.35 7.77
C ALA A 95 -0.37 5.49 6.95
N LEU A 96 -0.09 6.69 6.42
CA LEU A 96 1.05 6.95 5.54
C LEU A 96 1.85 8.17 6.01
N GLU A 97 3.17 8.06 5.89
CA GLU A 97 4.11 9.18 6.00
C GLU A 97 4.56 9.63 4.61
N ARG A 98 4.82 10.93 4.46
CA ARG A 98 5.13 11.59 3.19
C ARG A 98 6.52 12.19 3.22
N HIS A 99 7.33 11.90 2.20
CA HIS A 99 8.73 12.30 2.14
C HIS A 99 9.06 13.02 0.83
N GLY A 100 9.90 14.06 0.91
CA GLY A 100 10.42 14.78 -0.25
C GLY A 100 9.54 15.92 -0.80
N LYS A 101 10.04 16.57 -1.86
CA LYS A 101 9.38 17.67 -2.59
C LYS A 101 9.29 17.29 -4.08
N GLY A 102 8.11 17.43 -4.69
CA GLY A 102 7.87 17.08 -6.10
C GLY A 102 7.33 15.66 -6.28
N LYS A 103 8.21 14.65 -6.34
CA LYS A 103 7.82 13.24 -6.26
C LYS A 103 7.71 12.87 -4.77
N VAL A 104 6.52 13.03 -4.21
CA VAL A 104 6.29 12.74 -2.78
C VAL A 104 6.26 11.22 -2.60
N GLU A 105 7.29 10.67 -1.98
CA GLU A 105 7.30 9.27 -1.56
C GLU A 105 6.28 9.09 -0.44
N VAL A 106 5.55 7.97 -0.46
CA VAL A 106 4.72 7.52 0.65
C VAL A 106 5.21 6.20 1.21
N THR A 107 5.30 6.16 2.54
CA THR A 107 5.72 4.98 3.32
C THR A 107 4.63 4.63 4.34
N CYS A 108 4.55 3.38 4.76
CA CYS A 108 3.67 2.95 5.84
C CYS A 108 4.14 3.57 7.17
N SER A 109 3.27 4.27 7.88
CA SER A 109 3.63 4.89 9.17
C SER A 109 3.96 3.87 10.28
N GLY A 110 3.48 2.62 10.15
CA GLY A 110 3.72 1.58 11.14
C GLY A 110 5.08 0.89 11.03
N CYS A 111 5.70 0.84 9.84
CA CYS A 111 6.98 0.14 9.65
C CYS A 111 8.00 0.88 8.77
N GLY A 112 7.65 2.04 8.21
CA GLY A 112 8.50 2.78 7.27
C GLY A 112 8.60 2.17 5.87
N GLY A 113 7.87 1.08 5.58
CA GLY A 113 7.96 0.40 4.28
C GLY A 113 7.47 1.27 3.13
N HIS A 114 8.24 1.35 2.05
CA HIS A 114 7.91 2.07 0.82
C HIS A 114 6.65 1.52 0.17
N ILE A 115 5.65 2.39 -0.02
CA ILE A 115 4.38 2.04 -0.65
C ILE A 115 4.35 2.52 -2.10
N GLY A 116 4.90 3.70 -2.36
CA GLY A 116 4.93 4.29 -3.70
C GLY A 116 5.05 5.80 -3.63
N HIS A 117 4.28 6.49 -4.49
CA HIS A 117 4.37 7.94 -4.63
C HIS A 117 3.00 8.60 -4.79
N VAL A 118 2.89 9.86 -4.33
CA VAL A 118 1.70 10.69 -4.52
C VAL A 118 1.96 11.79 -5.54
N PHE A 119 1.04 11.92 -6.47
CA PHE A 119 1.01 12.96 -7.49
C PHE A 119 -0.22 13.84 -7.29
N ARG A 120 -0.07 15.17 -7.34
CA ARG A 120 -1.18 16.13 -7.26
C ARG A 120 -1.50 16.72 -8.62
N SER A 121 -2.77 16.71 -9.01
CA SER A 121 -3.24 17.35 -10.22
C SER A 121 -4.75 17.54 -10.15
N SER A 122 -5.26 18.68 -10.65
CA SER A 122 -6.71 18.96 -10.73
C SER A 122 -7.51 17.95 -11.57
N ARG A 123 -6.81 17.06 -12.28
CA ARG A 123 -7.37 15.96 -13.08
C ARG A 123 -7.76 14.73 -12.22
N TYR A 124 -7.19 14.61 -11.02
CA TYR A 124 -7.42 13.45 -10.15
C TYR A 124 -8.68 13.64 -9.30
N PRO A 125 -9.26 12.54 -8.76
CA PRO A 125 -10.52 12.61 -8.03
C PRO A 125 -10.50 13.62 -6.87
N LYS A 126 -11.61 14.35 -6.73
CA LYS A 126 -11.90 15.14 -5.54
C LYS A 126 -12.24 14.21 -4.36
N PRO A 127 -12.03 14.65 -3.12
CA PRO A 127 -11.65 16.01 -2.70
C PRO A 127 -10.16 16.30 -2.75
N THR A 128 -9.31 15.27 -2.82
CA THR A 128 -7.86 15.41 -2.62
C THR A 128 -7.13 15.96 -3.84
N ASN A 129 -7.64 15.69 -5.06
CA ASN A 129 -6.91 15.89 -6.31
C ASN A 129 -5.54 15.17 -6.29
N GLU A 130 -5.48 14.03 -5.61
CA GLU A 130 -4.30 13.20 -5.47
C GLU A 130 -4.44 11.87 -6.20
N ARG A 131 -3.30 11.36 -6.66
CA ARG A 131 -3.14 9.98 -7.11
C ARG A 131 -1.97 9.37 -6.36
N HIS A 132 -2.29 8.45 -5.47
CA HIS A 132 -1.36 7.58 -4.77
C HIS A 132 -1.07 6.38 -5.69
N CYS A 133 0.04 6.45 -6.41
CA CYS A 133 0.56 5.38 -7.23
C CYS A 133 1.33 4.43 -6.31
N SER A 134 0.75 3.27 -6.00
CA SER A 134 1.31 2.32 -5.03
C SER A 134 1.81 1.07 -5.74
N ASN A 135 2.86 0.43 -5.23
CA ASN A 135 3.27 -0.90 -5.67
C ASN A 135 2.30 -1.94 -5.10
N SER A 136 1.79 -2.84 -5.93
CA SER A 136 1.01 -4.01 -5.50
C SER A 136 1.78 -4.87 -4.51
N ILE A 137 3.09 -5.07 -4.72
CA ILE A 137 3.97 -5.82 -3.80
C ILE A 137 3.99 -5.23 -2.38
N SER A 138 3.79 -3.92 -2.23
CA SER A 138 3.72 -3.27 -0.92
C SER A 138 2.35 -3.42 -0.24
N LEU A 139 1.37 -3.97 -0.95
CA LEU A 139 -0.01 -4.10 -0.51
C LEU A 139 -0.39 -5.57 -0.32
N ARG A 140 -1.37 -5.80 0.55
CA ARG A 140 -2.07 -7.07 0.71
C ARG A 140 -3.56 -6.77 0.80
N PHE A 141 -4.37 -7.41 -0.03
CA PHE A 141 -5.82 -7.21 0.02
C PHE A 141 -6.44 -7.95 1.22
N VAL A 142 -7.43 -7.32 1.85
CA VAL A 142 -8.26 -7.84 2.93
C VAL A 142 -9.71 -7.68 2.52
N PRO A 143 -10.43 -8.78 2.19
CA PRO A 143 -11.84 -8.73 1.79
C PRO A 143 -12.72 -8.07 2.86
N ALA A 144 -13.79 -7.40 2.44
CA ALA A 144 -14.71 -6.70 3.35
C ALA A 144 -15.35 -7.62 4.42
N GLU A 145 -15.51 -8.91 4.13
CA GLU A 145 -16.05 -9.91 5.06
C GLU A 145 -15.11 -10.19 6.24
N GLU A 146 -13.79 -10.05 6.02
CA GLU A 146 -12.75 -10.22 7.03
C GLU A 146 -12.37 -8.88 7.72
N HIS A 147 -12.95 -7.77 7.25
CA HIS A 147 -12.71 -6.46 7.84
C HIS A 147 -13.42 -6.38 9.20
N PRO A 148 -12.74 -6.03 10.30
CA PRO A 148 -13.41 -5.85 11.58
C PRO A 148 -14.37 -4.68 11.45
N ARG A 149 -15.66 -4.96 11.25
CA ARG A 149 -16.70 -3.94 11.36
C ARG A 149 -16.58 -3.37 12.77
N LYS A 150 -16.26 -2.09 12.91
CA LYS A 150 -16.67 -1.38 14.12
C LYS A 150 -18.18 -1.53 14.17
N SER A 151 -18.66 -2.30 15.15
CA SER A 151 -20.08 -2.54 15.40
C SER A 151 -20.75 -1.23 15.79
N THR A 152 -21.25 -0.49 14.82
CA THR A 152 -22.23 0.57 15.04
C THR A 152 -23.28 0.37 13.97
N ASP A 153 -24.35 -0.32 14.35
CA ASP A 153 -25.74 -0.08 13.94
C ASP A 153 -26.59 -1.26 14.40
N ALA A 154 -26.90 -1.26 15.70
CA ALA A 154 -28.14 -1.84 16.17
C ALA A 154 -29.22 -0.75 15.96
N VAL A 155 -29.94 -0.83 14.84
CA VAL A 155 -31.26 -0.23 14.70
C VAL A 155 -32.16 -1.33 14.17
N GLY A 156 -33.27 -1.52 14.89
CA GLY A 156 -34.03 -2.75 14.91
C GLY A 156 -34.81 -3.05 13.64
N ASP A 157 -35.12 -4.33 13.51
CA ASP A 157 -36.28 -4.80 12.78
C ASP A 157 -37.33 -5.25 13.80
N VAL A 158 -38.53 -4.73 13.61
CA VAL A 158 -39.72 -4.95 14.41
C VAL A 158 -40.27 -6.33 14.08
N ASP A 159 -40.51 -7.17 15.08
CA ASP A 159 -41.33 -8.36 14.89
C ASP A 159 -42.60 -8.28 15.74
N LEU A 160 -43.68 -8.02 15.02
CA LEU A 160 -45.06 -8.04 15.47
C LEU A 160 -45.50 -9.51 15.43
N ALA A 161 -45.50 -10.21 16.56
CA ALA A 161 -46.10 -11.54 16.66
C ALA A 161 -46.97 -11.66 17.91
N ALA A 162 -48.25 -11.91 17.65
CA ALA A 162 -49.32 -12.13 18.60
C ALA A 162 -49.18 -13.46 19.36
N ALA A 163 -49.75 -13.50 20.57
CA ALA A 163 -50.66 -14.54 21.10
C ALA A 163 -50.46 -14.74 22.61
N GLY A 164 -51.57 -14.64 23.37
CA GLY A 164 -51.67 -15.08 24.76
C GLY A 164 -52.38 -14.09 25.66
#